data_AF-A0A061P245-F1
#
_entry.id   AF-A0A061P245-F1
#
_cell.length_a   1.000
_cell.length_b   1.000
_cell.length_c   1.000
_cell.angle_alpha   90.00
_cell.angle_beta   90.00
_cell.angle_gamma   90.00
#
_symmetry.space_group_name_H-M   'P 1'
#
loop_
_entity.id
_entity.type
_entity.pdbx_description
1 polymer ?
#
loop_
_entity_poly.entity_id
_entity_poly.type
_entity_poly.pdbx_seq_one_letter_code
_entity_poly.pdbx_strand_id
1 'polypeptide(L)'
;MNHYVKLVRKSSVYLLATIGAFAILLFISGLILDLRSFDETKGGYEPPFENFTGEPINFDELDQSAEGIVGRGYTVNILLNCTTGMVTFEFFKLRFDVLKVSERAIAVHKPQDACIKRGFDPQFLS
;
A
#
# COMPACT_ATOMS: atom_id res chain seq x y z
N MET A 1 -35.55 33.13 17.12
CA MET A 1 -34.17 32.56 17.20
C MET A 1 -33.16 33.70 17.08
N ASN A 2 -32.37 33.93 18.13
CA ASN A 2 -31.47 35.08 18.28
C ASN A 2 -30.42 35.13 17.14
N HIS A 3 -30.07 36.33 16.66
CA HIS A 3 -29.13 36.53 15.54
C HIS A 3 -27.78 35.83 15.82
N TYR A 4 -27.33 35.89 17.07
CA TYR A 4 -26.14 35.20 17.55
C TYR A 4 -26.17 33.68 17.35
N VAL A 5 -27.31 33.04 17.62
CA VAL A 5 -27.47 31.57 17.46
C VAL A 5 -27.39 31.17 15.99
N LYS A 6 -27.91 31.99 15.08
CA LYS A 6 -27.81 31.75 13.63
C LYS A 6 -26.37 31.88 13.11
N LEU A 7 -25.63 32.86 13.62
CA LEU A 7 -24.24 33.11 13.21
C LEU A 7 -23.32 31.97 13.68
N VAL A 8 -23.39 31.61 14.96
CA VAL A 8 -22.59 30.51 15.54
C VAL A 8 -22.86 29.20 14.79
N ARG A 9 -24.14 28.88 14.54
CA ARG A 9 -24.50 27.67 13.78
C ARG A 9 -23.87 27.64 12.39
N LYS A 10 -23.91 28.75 11.64
CA LYS A 10 -23.31 28.81 10.31
C LYS A 10 -21.80 28.64 10.38
N SER A 11 -21.12 29.35 11.28
CA SER A 11 -19.68 29.26 11.44
C SER A 11 -19.21 27.86 11.82
N SER A 12 -19.91 27.18 12.73
CA SER A 12 -19.59 25.79 13.09
C SER A 12 -19.76 24.83 11.91
N VAL A 13 -20.82 25.00 11.12
CA VAL A 13 -21.04 24.19 9.91
C VAL A 13 -19.93 24.40 8.89
N TYR A 14 -19.57 25.65 8.59
CA TYR A 14 -18.48 25.93 7.65
C TYR A 14 -17.13 25.42 8.15
N LEU A 15 -16.82 25.59 9.43
CA LEU A 15 -15.59 25.07 10.02
C LEU A 15 -15.49 23.55 9.87
N LEU A 16 -16.54 22.82 10.28
CA LEU A 16 -16.59 21.36 10.15
C LEU A 16 -16.54 20.92 8.69
N ALA A 17 -17.20 21.64 7.78
CA ALA A 17 -17.17 21.36 6.35
C ALA A 17 -15.76 21.57 5.76
N THR A 18 -15.05 22.62 6.15
CA THR A 18 -13.67 22.87 5.72
C THR A 18 -12.72 21.79 6.23
N ILE A 19 -12.85 21.38 7.50
CA ILE A 19 -12.06 20.28 8.07
C ILE A 19 -12.34 18.98 7.31
N GLY A 20 -13.61 18.67 7.05
CA GLY A 20 -14.00 17.49 6.29
C GLY A 20 -13.46 17.50 4.87
N ALA A 21 -13.56 18.64 4.17
CA ALA A 21 -13.02 18.78 2.82
C ALA A 21 -11.50 18.56 2.79
N PHE A 22 -10.77 19.14 3.76
CA PHE A 22 -9.32 18.96 3.86
C PHE A 22 -8.94 17.51 4.17
N ALA A 23 -9.67 16.85 5.07
CA ALA A 23 -9.44 15.44 5.39
C ALA A 23 -9.63 14.53 4.17
N ILE A 24 -10.67 14.77 3.36
CA ILE A 24 -10.89 14.04 2.10
C ILE A 24 -9.73 14.26 1.12
N LEU A 25 -9.27 15.50 0.96
CA LEU A 25 -8.14 15.80 0.07
C LEU A 25 -6.86 15.11 0.52
N LEU A 26 -6.54 15.13 1.82
CA LEU A 26 -5.38 14.42 2.35
C LEU A 26 -5.49 12.91 2.15
N PHE A 27 -6.67 12.34 2.40
CA PHE A 27 -6.93 10.92 2.22
C PHE A 27 -6.72 10.48 0.76
N ILE A 28 -7.33 11.18 -0.19
CA ILE A 28 -7.18 10.91 -1.63
C ILE A 28 -5.71 11.06 -2.04
N SER A 29 -5.03 12.10 -1.53
CA SER A 29 -3.63 12.34 -1.84
C SER A 29 -2.73 11.21 -1.32
N GLY A 30 -2.93 10.75 -0.09
CA GLY A 30 -2.23 9.60 0.47
C GLY A 30 -2.44 8.32 -0.35
N LEU A 31 -3.68 8.05 -0.77
CA LEU A 31 -3.97 6.90 -1.65
C LEU A 31 -3.27 6.99 -2.99
N ILE A 32 -3.24 8.18 -3.62
CA ILE A 32 -2.55 8.37 -4.90
C ILE A 32 -1.05 8.15 -4.73
N LEU A 33 -0.46 8.62 -3.63
CA LEU A 33 0.95 8.40 -3.33
C LEU A 33 1.26 6.91 -3.15
N ASP A 34 0.45 6.20 -2.36
CA ASP A 34 0.62 4.75 -2.13
C ASP A 34 0.55 3.95 -3.43
N LEU A 35 -0.44 4.25 -4.28
CA LEU A 35 -0.60 3.56 -5.57
C LEU A 35 0.58 3.81 -6.52
N ARG A 36 1.20 4.98 -6.45
CA ARG A 36 2.34 5.34 -7.30
C ARG A 36 3.65 4.76 -6.79
N SER A 37 3.85 4.72 -5.47
CA SER A 37 5.07 4.19 -4.87
C SER A 37 5.11 2.67 -4.81
N PHE A 38 3.98 1.99 -4.99
CA PHE A 38 3.93 0.54 -4.84
C PHE A 38 4.70 -0.21 -5.93
N ASP A 39 4.51 0.12 -7.21
CA ASP A 39 5.28 -0.44 -8.31
C ASP A 39 5.61 0.66 -9.32
N GLU A 40 6.86 1.11 -9.31
CA GLU A 40 7.36 2.11 -10.26
C GLU A 40 7.79 1.47 -11.58
N THR A 41 7.78 0.14 -11.67
CA THR A 41 8.23 -0.57 -12.87
C THR A 41 7.16 -0.60 -13.96
N LYS A 42 7.59 -0.47 -15.22
CA LYS A 42 6.70 -0.50 -16.40
C LYS A 42 7.30 -1.32 -17.53
N GLY A 43 6.46 -2.06 -18.23
CA GLY A 43 6.88 -2.99 -19.29
C GLY A 43 7.34 -4.34 -18.74
N GLY A 44 7.76 -5.23 -19.65
CA GLY A 44 8.11 -6.61 -19.31
C GLY A 44 6.92 -7.39 -18.73
N TYR A 45 5.74 -7.23 -19.33
CA TYR A 45 4.50 -7.88 -18.84
C TYR A 45 4.37 -9.35 -19.27
N GLU A 46 5.16 -9.79 -20.25
CA GLU A 46 5.18 -11.16 -20.73
C GLU A 46 6.53 -11.83 -20.41
N PRO A 47 6.56 -13.15 -20.18
CA PRO A 47 7.79 -13.91 -20.01
C PRO A 47 8.79 -13.63 -21.14
N PRO A 48 10.11 -13.49 -20.84
CA PRO A 48 10.77 -13.73 -19.56
C PRO A 48 10.68 -12.56 -18.55
N PHE A 49 9.76 -11.60 -18.74
CA PHE A 49 9.57 -10.41 -17.89
C PHE A 49 10.77 -9.45 -17.89
N GLU A 50 11.52 -9.43 -18.97
CA GLU A 50 12.68 -8.57 -19.20
C GLU A 50 12.28 -7.21 -19.81
N ASN A 51 13.24 -6.29 -19.94
CA ASN A 51 13.07 -4.97 -20.56
C ASN A 51 12.03 -4.06 -19.87
N PHE A 52 11.76 -4.30 -18.58
CA PHE A 52 11.04 -3.32 -17.78
C PHE A 52 11.92 -2.07 -17.54
N THR A 53 11.27 -0.95 -17.28
CA THR A 53 11.89 0.32 -16.89
C THR A 53 11.41 0.71 -15.50
N GLY A 54 12.12 1.60 -14.82
CA GLY A 54 11.81 2.00 -13.45
C GLY A 54 12.54 1.16 -12.40
N GLU A 55 12.38 1.53 -11.14
CA GLU A 55 13.07 0.90 -10.02
C GLU A 55 12.22 -0.23 -9.42
N PRO A 56 12.74 -1.47 -9.34
CA PRO A 56 12.08 -2.54 -8.59
C PRO A 56 11.96 -2.20 -7.10
N ILE A 57 10.86 -2.65 -6.49
CA ILE A 57 10.69 -2.62 -5.03
C ILE A 57 11.87 -3.30 -4.34
N ASN A 58 12.58 -2.57 -3.48
CA ASN A 58 13.59 -3.15 -2.62
C ASN A 58 12.95 -3.72 -1.35
N PHE A 59 12.56 -4.99 -1.39
CA PHE A 59 11.98 -5.69 -0.25
C PHE A 59 12.93 -5.81 0.96
N ASP A 60 14.25 -5.65 0.77
CA ASP A 60 15.22 -5.70 1.87
C ASP A 60 15.14 -4.47 2.79
N GLU A 61 14.64 -3.33 2.30
CA GLU A 61 14.49 -2.11 3.09
C GLU A 61 13.15 -2.04 3.84
N LEU A 62 12.25 -2.98 3.58
CA LEU A 62 10.94 -3.02 4.19
C LEU A 62 10.95 -3.70 5.56
N ASP A 63 9.97 -3.32 6.39
CA ASP A 63 9.80 -3.86 7.73
C ASP A 63 9.44 -5.35 7.69
N GLN A 64 9.82 -6.07 8.73
CA GLN A 64 9.44 -7.47 8.92
C GLN A 64 8.28 -7.59 9.93
N SER A 65 7.34 -8.49 9.67
CA SER A 65 6.32 -8.97 10.63
C SER A 65 6.54 -10.44 10.97
N ALA A 66 5.66 -11.00 11.80
CA ALA A 66 5.68 -12.43 12.13
C ALA A 66 5.37 -13.31 10.90
N GLU A 67 4.55 -12.82 9.96
CA GLU A 67 4.12 -13.57 8.78
C GLU A 67 4.92 -13.24 7.51
N GLY A 68 5.70 -12.16 7.49
CA GLY A 68 6.52 -11.80 6.34
C GLY A 68 7.00 -10.35 6.33
N ILE A 69 6.71 -9.63 5.24
CA ILE A 69 7.26 -8.28 4.98
C ILE A 69 6.12 -7.26 4.91
N VAL A 70 6.37 -6.05 5.42
CA VAL A 70 5.41 -4.95 5.49
C VAL A 70 5.96 -3.72 4.77
N GLY A 71 5.34 -3.36 3.65
CA GLY A 71 5.50 -2.06 3.02
C GLY A 71 4.57 -1.04 3.68
N ARG A 72 5.13 0.03 4.26
CA ARG A 72 4.33 1.09 4.90
C ARG A 72 3.99 2.19 3.91
N GLY A 73 2.69 2.41 3.71
CA GLY A 73 2.17 3.54 2.96
C GLY A 73 1.68 4.67 3.86
N TYR A 74 1.22 5.75 3.23
CA TYR A 74 0.54 6.88 3.86
C TYR A 74 -0.85 6.50 4.37
N THR A 75 -1.59 5.73 3.57
CA THR A 75 -2.98 5.34 3.84
C THR A 75 -3.12 3.83 3.93
N VAL A 76 -2.46 3.09 3.03
CA VAL A 76 -2.55 1.63 2.90
C VAL A 76 -1.18 1.02 3.13
N ASN A 77 -1.09 0.09 4.09
CA ASN A 77 0.08 -0.77 4.21
C ASN A 77 -0.12 -2.02 3.37
N ILE A 78 0.97 -2.59 2.90
CA ILE A 78 0.97 -3.80 2.09
C ILE A 78 1.73 -4.86 2.86
N LEU A 79 1.05 -5.96 3.15
CA LEU A 79 1.59 -7.07 3.90
C LEU A 79 1.79 -8.22 2.92
N LEU A 80 3.03 -8.63 2.75
CA LEU A 80 3.38 -9.84 2.04
C LEU A 80 3.52 -10.98 3.04
N ASN A 81 2.68 -12.00 2.93
CA ASN A 81 2.90 -13.26 3.63
C ASN A 81 4.07 -14.00 2.96
N CYS A 82 5.18 -14.13 3.68
CA CYS A 82 6.42 -14.69 3.15
C CYS A 82 6.36 -16.22 2.96
N THR A 83 5.32 -16.91 3.43
CA THR A 83 5.12 -18.34 3.17
C THR A 83 4.24 -18.56 1.95
N THR A 84 3.07 -17.92 1.88
CA THR A 84 2.06 -18.20 0.85
C THR A 84 2.16 -17.30 -0.38
N GLY A 85 2.86 -16.18 -0.27
CA GLY A 85 2.90 -15.15 -1.30
C GLY A 85 1.61 -14.34 -1.37
N MET A 86 0.75 -14.41 -0.35
CA MET A 86 -0.46 -13.59 -0.30
C MET A 86 -0.09 -12.13 -0.04
N VAL A 87 -0.62 -11.24 -0.86
CA VAL A 87 -0.56 -9.79 -0.67
C VAL A 87 -1.87 -9.33 -0.04
N THR A 88 -1.75 -8.72 1.14
CA THR A 88 -2.86 -8.20 1.92
C THR A 88 -2.73 -6.69 2.04
N PHE A 89 -3.81 -5.95 1.76
CA PHE A 89 -3.86 -4.52 2.03
C PHE A 89 -4.40 -4.28 3.43
N GLU A 90 -3.64 -3.54 4.24
CA GLU A 90 -4.06 -3.10 5.56
C GLU A 90 -4.41 -1.60 5.53
N PHE A 91 -5.67 -1.29 5.82
CA PHE A 91 -6.22 0.06 5.90
C PHE A 91 -6.88 0.25 7.26
N PHE A 92 -6.43 1.22 8.07
CA PHE A 92 -6.91 1.40 9.45
C PHE A 92 -7.00 0.10 10.27
N LYS A 93 -5.99 -0.78 10.15
CA LYS A 93 -5.94 -2.13 10.78
C LYS A 93 -6.96 -3.14 10.27
N LEU A 94 -7.82 -2.78 9.32
CA LEU A 94 -8.61 -3.72 8.55
C LEU A 94 -7.74 -4.33 7.47
N ARG A 95 -7.78 -5.66 7.34
CA ARG A 95 -6.96 -6.42 6.40
C ARG A 95 -7.84 -7.04 5.33
N PHE A 96 -7.44 -6.86 4.08
CA PHE A 96 -8.12 -7.42 2.92
C PHE A 96 -7.10 -8.18 2.09
N ASP A 97 -7.28 -9.50 1.98
CA ASP A 97 -6.47 -10.32 1.10
C ASP A 97 -6.85 -10.02 -0.34
N VAL A 98 -5.87 -9.58 -1.14
CA VAL A 98 -6.14 -9.05 -2.47
C VAL A 98 -5.82 -10.11 -3.52
N LEU A 99 -4.56 -10.56 -3.55
CA LEU A 99 -4.04 -11.48 -4.56
C LEU A 99 -2.72 -12.10 -4.12
N LYS A 100 -2.35 -13.23 -4.73
CA LYS A 100 -0.98 -13.76 -4.63
C LYS A 100 -0.02 -12.96 -5.51
N VAL A 101 1.24 -12.85 -5.09
CA VAL A 101 2.31 -12.24 -5.89
C VAL A 101 2.33 -12.88 -7.29
N SER A 102 2.35 -12.07 -8.33
CA SER A 102 2.38 -12.54 -9.72
C SER A 102 3.77 -13.05 -10.11
N GLU A 103 3.83 -13.89 -11.14
CA GLU A 103 5.11 -14.39 -11.70
C GLU A 103 6.06 -13.25 -12.09
N ARG A 104 5.52 -12.17 -12.70
CA ARG A 104 6.28 -10.96 -13.00
C ARG A 104 6.86 -10.34 -11.75
N ALA A 105 6.05 -10.15 -10.70
CA ALA A 105 6.51 -9.52 -9.48
C ALA A 105 7.58 -10.39 -8.78
N ILE A 106 7.48 -11.72 -8.88
CA ILE A 106 8.52 -12.65 -8.43
C ILE A 106 9.81 -12.45 -9.22
N ALA A 107 9.73 -12.42 -10.56
CA ALA A 107 10.90 -12.28 -11.43
C ALA A 107 11.60 -10.92 -11.29
N VAL A 108 10.81 -9.83 -11.23
CA VAL A 108 11.30 -8.45 -11.25
C VAL A 108 11.76 -7.99 -9.87
N HIS A 109 10.95 -8.19 -8.84
CA HIS A 109 11.22 -7.64 -7.50
C HIS A 109 11.83 -8.64 -6.52
N LYS A 110 11.83 -9.94 -6.87
CA LYS A 110 12.44 -11.03 -6.09
C LYS A 110 12.10 -11.00 -4.59
N PRO A 111 10.82 -10.87 -4.21
CA PRO A 111 10.41 -10.84 -2.80
C PRO A 111 10.82 -12.10 -2.03
N GLN A 112 10.93 -13.24 -2.71
CA GLN A 112 11.38 -14.51 -2.14
C GLN A 112 12.79 -14.41 -1.56
N ASP A 113 13.71 -13.68 -2.22
CA ASP A 113 15.08 -13.54 -1.75
C ASP A 113 15.10 -12.77 -0.43
N ALA A 114 14.29 -11.72 -0.33
CA ALA A 114 14.11 -10.92 0.88
C ALA A 114 13.45 -11.72 2.02
N CYS A 115 12.48 -12.59 1.71
CA CYS A 115 11.86 -13.50 2.68
C CYS A 115 12.86 -14.56 3.18
N ILE A 116 13.65 -15.18 2.30
CA ILE A 116 14.67 -16.18 2.66
C ILE A 116 15.73 -15.57 3.58
N LYS A 117 16.21 -14.35 3.26
CA LYS A 117 17.16 -13.62 4.12
C LYS A 117 16.63 -13.37 5.53
N ARG A 118 15.31 -13.30 5.69
CA ARG A 118 14.62 -13.09 6.96
C ARG A 118 14.23 -14.40 7.69
N GLY A 119 14.64 -15.55 7.15
CA GLY A 119 14.43 -16.87 7.75
C GLY A 119 13.08 -17.51 7.43
N PHE A 120 12.35 -16.99 6.44
CA PHE A 120 11.12 -17.61 5.96
C PHE A 120 11.42 -18.66 4.87
N ASP A 121 10.48 -19.59 4.68
CA ASP A 121 10.49 -20.60 3.61
C ASP A 121 9.33 -20.32 2.62
N PRO A 122 9.56 -19.49 1.58
CA PRO A 122 8.51 -19.08 0.65
C PRO A 122 8.09 -20.19 -0.31
N GLN A 123 6.77 -20.39 -0.44
CA GLN A 123 6.13 -21.38 -1.31
C GLN A 123 5.36 -20.71 -2.46
N PHE A 124 5.88 -19.59 -2.98
CA PHE A 124 5.16 -18.72 -3.93
C PHE A 124 4.91 -19.36 -5.30
N LEU A 125 5.73 -20.34 -5.66
CA LEU A 125 5.78 -20.99 -6.97
C LEU A 125 5.03 -22.34 -6.99
N SER A 126 4.32 -22.70 -5.91
CA SER A 126 3.51 -23.93 -5.82
C SER A 126 2.08 -23.74 -6.33
#